data_AF-A0A7S3RVN3-F1
#
_entry.id   AF-A0A7S3RVN3-F1
#
_cell.length_a   1.000
_cell.length_b   1.000
_cell.length_c   1.000
_cell.angle_alpha   90.00
_cell.angle_beta   90.00
_cell.angle_gamma   90.00
#
_symmetry.space_group_name_H-M   'P 1'
#
loop_
_entity.id
_entity.type
_entity.pdbx_description
1 polymer ?
#
loop_
_entity_poly.entity_id
_entity_poly.type
_entity_poly.pdbx_seq_one_letter_code
_entity_poly.pdbx_strand_id
1 'polypeptide(L)'
;SDPTKVNAVIMGRKTWQSIPEKMRPLGDRLNVVISSNPTAKDDYGMSSAVVTATSLEEALQKLCAPEYAESVESVFVIGGGTIYAEALRMSSLCERVYLTEVSPTSAPAEAQPLKE
;
A
#
# COMPACT_ATOMS: atom_id res chain seq x y z
N SER A 1 8.34 -18.67 -3.42
CA SER A 1 8.91 -17.64 -2.55
C SER A 1 10.39 -17.89 -2.42
N ASP A 2 11.17 -16.98 -2.96
CA ASP A 2 12.64 -16.99 -2.86
C ASP A 2 13.03 -16.29 -1.55
N PRO A 3 13.76 -16.94 -0.63
CA PRO A 3 14.12 -16.35 0.67
C PRO A 3 15.05 -15.13 0.54
N THR A 4 15.62 -14.89 -0.64
CA THR A 4 16.47 -13.72 -0.93
C THR A 4 15.69 -12.53 -1.47
N LYS A 5 14.39 -12.71 -1.75
CA LYS A 5 13.53 -11.68 -2.34
C LYS A 5 12.47 -11.20 -1.35
N VAL A 6 12.03 -9.96 -1.56
CA VAL A 6 11.00 -9.29 -0.78
C VAL A 6 9.85 -8.84 -1.67
N ASN A 7 8.68 -8.63 -1.09
CA ASN A 7 7.56 -8.04 -1.81
C ASN A 7 7.62 -6.52 -1.73
N ALA A 8 7.22 -5.84 -2.81
CA ALA A 8 7.04 -4.40 -2.82
C ALA A 8 5.58 -4.03 -2.57
N VAL A 9 5.34 -3.01 -1.75
CA VAL A 9 4.02 -2.45 -1.48
C VAL A 9 3.96 -1.01 -1.94
N ILE A 10 3.05 -0.72 -2.86
CA ILE A 10 2.79 0.63 -3.39
C ILE A 10 1.57 1.20 -2.68
N MET A 11 1.72 2.40 -2.13
CA MET A 11 0.61 3.09 -1.48
C MET A 11 0.63 4.60 -1.71
N GLY A 12 -0.53 5.23 -1.61
CA GLY A 12 -0.64 6.70 -1.61
C GLY A 12 -0.24 7.31 -0.27
N ARG A 13 0.17 8.59 -0.29
CA ARG A 13 0.54 9.36 0.92
C ARG A 13 -0.48 9.28 2.06
N LYS A 14 -1.78 9.36 1.77
CA LYS A 14 -2.83 9.28 2.81
C LYS A 14 -2.87 7.90 3.48
N THR A 15 -2.68 6.83 2.68
CA THR A 15 -2.59 5.46 3.19
C THR A 15 -1.36 5.30 4.07
N TRP A 16 -0.20 5.82 3.64
CA TRP A 16 1.00 5.86 4.49
C TRP A 16 0.73 6.52 5.84
N GLN A 17 0.10 7.70 5.86
CA GLN A 17 -0.20 8.42 7.10
C GLN A 17 -1.22 7.70 8.00
N SER A 18 -2.09 6.86 7.44
CA SER A 18 -3.04 6.06 8.24
C SER A 18 -2.40 4.88 8.96
N ILE A 19 -1.18 4.46 8.57
CA ILE A 19 -0.47 3.37 9.23
C ILE A 19 0.14 3.91 10.54
N PRO A 20 -0.13 3.26 11.69
CA PRO A 20 0.49 3.63 12.97
C PRO A 20 2.01 3.72 12.87
N GLU A 21 2.62 4.75 13.46
CA GLU A 21 4.07 5.03 13.38
C GLU A 21 4.94 3.83 13.74
N LYS A 22 4.56 3.08 14.78
CA LYS A 22 5.26 1.87 15.21
C LYS A 22 5.31 0.73 14.17
N MET A 23 4.42 0.78 13.17
CA MET A 23 4.34 -0.20 12.08
C MET A 23 4.85 0.37 10.75
N ARG A 24 5.38 1.60 10.75
CA ARG A 24 6.00 2.22 9.58
C ARG A 24 7.51 2.13 9.67
N PRO A 25 8.21 1.71 8.60
CA PRO A 25 7.68 1.04 7.40
C PRO A 25 7.16 -0.37 7.70
N LEU A 26 6.34 -0.91 6.79
CA LEU A 26 5.88 -2.29 6.91
C LEU A 26 7.07 -3.25 6.77
N GLY A 27 7.36 -4.03 7.82
CA GLY A 27 8.47 -4.98 7.85
C GLY A 27 8.42 -6.02 6.73
N ASP A 28 9.60 -6.53 6.36
CA ASP A 28 9.85 -7.55 5.33
C ASP A 28 9.31 -7.21 3.93
N ARG A 29 9.10 -5.92 3.67
CA ARG A 29 8.57 -5.39 2.41
C ARG A 29 9.29 -4.11 2.00
N LEU A 30 9.48 -3.94 0.70
CA LEU A 30 9.89 -2.67 0.13
C LEU A 30 8.69 -1.73 0.07
N ASN A 31 8.75 -0.63 0.81
CA ASN A 31 7.64 0.32 0.90
C ASN A 31 7.84 1.45 -0.14
N VAL A 32 6.85 1.61 -1.02
CA VAL A 32 6.83 2.65 -2.05
C VAL A 32 5.65 3.59 -1.80
N VAL A 33 5.93 4.87 -1.60
CA VAL A 33 4.90 5.88 -1.34
C VAL A 33 4.78 6.86 -2.51
N ILE A 34 3.58 6.94 -3.06
CA ILE A 34 3.22 7.88 -4.12
C ILE A 34 2.76 9.20 -3.48
N SER A 35 3.49 10.27 -3.79
CA SER A 35 3.24 11.63 -3.31
C SER A 35 3.63 12.65 -4.37
N SER A 36 2.77 13.63 -4.60
CA SER A 36 3.08 14.79 -5.44
C SER A 36 3.99 15.81 -4.74
N ASN A 37 4.25 15.64 -3.44
CA ASN A 37 5.13 16.50 -2.67
C ASN A 37 6.60 16.05 -2.83
N PRO A 38 7.50 16.87 -3.40
CA PRO A 38 8.91 16.51 -3.57
C PRO A 38 9.67 16.36 -2.24
N THR A 39 9.23 17.02 -1.17
CA THR A 39 9.82 16.90 0.19
C THR A 39 9.13 15.85 1.05
N ALA A 40 8.37 14.93 0.44
CA ALA A 40 7.60 13.91 1.16
C ALA A 40 8.42 13.03 2.11
N LYS A 41 9.71 12.81 1.82
CA LYS A 41 10.58 12.01 2.70
C LYS A 41 10.75 12.69 4.06
N ASP A 42 11.07 13.99 4.04
CA ASP A 42 11.33 14.77 5.23
C ASP A 42 10.03 15.15 5.94
N ASP A 43 9.00 15.57 5.18
CA ASP A 43 7.74 16.08 5.72
C ASP A 43 6.89 15.01 6.40
N TYR A 44 7.05 13.73 6.02
CA TYR A 44 6.21 12.64 6.51
C TYR A 44 7.01 11.57 7.28
N GLY A 45 8.24 11.91 7.70
CA GLY A 45 9.09 11.05 8.51
C GLY A 45 9.39 9.71 7.84
N MET A 46 9.59 9.71 6.52
CA MET A 46 9.92 8.49 5.80
C MET A 46 11.41 8.19 5.98
N SER A 47 11.73 7.01 6.50
CA SER A 47 13.11 6.53 6.57
C SER A 47 13.73 6.40 5.18
N SER A 48 15.06 6.39 5.09
CA SER A 48 15.80 6.13 3.84
C SER A 48 15.41 4.82 3.14
N ALA A 49 14.88 3.85 3.88
CA ALA A 49 14.37 2.56 3.37
C ALA A 49 13.04 2.66 2.58
N VAL A 50 12.41 3.84 2.52
CA VAL A 50 11.16 4.06 1.78
C VAL A 50 11.47 4.71 0.43
N VAL A 51 10.96 4.10 -0.63
CA VAL A 51 11.03 4.65 -1.99
C VAL A 51 9.88 5.62 -2.18
N THR A 52 10.15 6.80 -2.71
CA THR A 52 9.13 7.79 -3.05
C THR A 52 8.98 7.90 -4.56
N ALA A 53 7.76 8.08 -5.03
CA ALA A 53 7.44 8.31 -6.44
C ALA A 53 6.32 9.36 -6.56
N THR A 54 6.20 10.01 -7.71
CA THR A 54 5.18 11.02 -7.98
C THR A 54 3.95 10.44 -8.69
N SER A 55 4.08 9.28 -9.32
CA SER A 55 2.99 8.54 -10.00
C SER A 55 3.13 7.03 -9.83
N LEU A 56 2.09 6.27 -10.19
CA LEU A 56 2.15 4.80 -10.20
C LEU A 56 3.14 4.30 -11.26
N GLU A 57 3.16 4.95 -12.42
CA GLU A 57 4.09 4.62 -13.50
C GLU A 57 5.55 4.80 -13.06
N GLU A 58 5.89 5.92 -12.42
CA GLU A 58 7.24 6.16 -11.89
C GLU A 58 7.61 5.13 -10.81
N ALA A 59 6.65 4.76 -9.95
CA ALA A 59 6.86 3.73 -8.95
C ALA A 59 7.22 2.38 -9.59
N LEU A 60 6.48 1.97 -10.63
CA LEU A 60 6.74 0.74 -11.37
C LEU A 60 8.08 0.79 -12.12
N GLN A 61 8.41 1.91 -12.76
CA GLN A 61 9.70 2.11 -13.43
C GLN A 61 10.88 1.97 -12.45
N LYS A 62 10.75 2.54 -11.24
CA LYS A 62 11.74 2.37 -10.17
C LYS A 62 11.89 0.92 -9.76
N LEU A 63 10.79 0.20 -9.60
CA LEU A 63 10.83 -1.23 -9.24
C LEU A 63 11.43 -2.11 -10.34
N CYS A 64 11.35 -1.70 -11.61
CA CYS A 64 12.04 -2.35 -12.73
C CYS A 64 13.54 -2.02 -12.83
N ALA A 65 14.05 -1.06 -12.05
CA ALA A 65 15.46 -0.72 -12.07
C ALA A 65 16.31 -1.88 -11.52
N PRO A 66 17.58 -2.05 -11.97
CA PRO A 66 18.43 -3.17 -11.55
C PRO A 66 18.59 -3.31 -10.03
N GLU A 67 18.52 -2.20 -9.30
CA GLU A 67 18.57 -2.15 -7.84
C GLU A 67 17.46 -2.97 -7.16
N TYR A 68 16.26 -3.00 -7.77
CA TYR A 68 15.07 -3.64 -7.19
C TYR A 68 14.61 -4.85 -7.99
N ALA A 69 14.92 -4.94 -9.29
CA ALA A 69 14.44 -6.01 -10.16
C ALA A 69 14.91 -7.41 -9.72
N GLU A 70 16.09 -7.53 -9.11
CA GLU A 70 16.61 -8.80 -8.63
C GLU A 70 16.09 -9.18 -7.24
N SER A 71 15.71 -8.18 -6.43
CA SER A 71 15.30 -8.34 -5.02
C SER A 71 13.79 -8.35 -4.81
N VAL A 72 12.99 -7.84 -5.76
CA VAL A 72 11.54 -7.78 -5.65
C VAL A 72 10.89 -8.99 -6.32
N GLU A 73 10.13 -9.80 -5.57
CA GLU A 73 9.39 -10.96 -6.10
C GLU A 73 8.03 -10.57 -6.67
N SER A 74 7.28 -9.71 -5.98
CA SER A 74 5.94 -9.28 -6.39
C SER A 74 5.61 -7.89 -5.91
N VAL A 75 4.78 -7.19 -6.68
CA VAL A 75 4.35 -5.80 -6.41
C VAL A 75 2.88 -5.78 -6.04
N PHE A 76 2.55 -5.20 -4.90
CA PHE A 76 1.18 -5.09 -4.39
C PHE A 76 0.77 -3.63 -4.25
N VAL A 77 -0.31 -3.25 -4.91
CA VAL A 77 -0.97 -1.97 -4.63
C VAL A 77 -1.88 -2.15 -3.42
N ILE A 78 -1.60 -1.43 -2.34
CA ILE A 78 -2.38 -1.51 -1.08
C ILE A 78 -3.27 -0.27 -0.86
N GLY A 79 -3.46 0.52 -1.91
CA GLY A 79 -4.38 1.66 -1.96
C GLY A 79 -3.70 3.03 -1.85
N GLY A 80 -4.42 4.13 -1.66
CA GLY A 80 -5.87 4.24 -1.51
C GLY A 80 -6.63 4.32 -2.83
N GLY A 81 -7.87 4.81 -2.78
CA GLY A 81 -8.82 4.82 -3.90
C GLY A 81 -8.27 5.39 -5.21
N THR A 82 -7.48 6.47 -5.16
CA THR A 82 -6.82 7.04 -6.36
C THR A 82 -5.82 6.07 -6.98
N ILE A 83 -4.99 5.41 -6.16
CA ILE A 83 -3.98 4.46 -6.64
C ILE A 83 -4.66 3.19 -7.16
N TYR A 84 -5.74 2.72 -6.51
CA TYR A 84 -6.55 1.62 -7.03
C TYR A 84 -7.18 1.96 -8.39
N ALA A 85 -7.77 3.15 -8.53
CA ALA A 85 -8.36 3.58 -9.80
C ALA A 85 -7.31 3.75 -10.92
N GLU A 86 -6.09 4.14 -10.60
CA GLU A 86 -4.97 4.18 -11.54
C GLU A 86 -4.50 2.77 -11.93
N ALA A 87 -4.30 1.89 -10.96
CA ALA A 87 -3.89 0.51 -11.20
C ALA A 87 -4.92 -0.28 -12.03
N LEU A 88 -6.22 -0.10 -11.77
CA LEU A 88 -7.29 -0.74 -12.53
C LEU A 88 -7.41 -0.20 -13.97
N ARG A 89 -7.03 1.07 -14.22
CA ARG A 89 -6.93 1.61 -15.58
C ARG A 89 -5.79 0.98 -16.36
N MET A 90 -4.71 0.61 -15.68
CA MET A 90 -3.56 -0.13 -16.24
C MET A 90 -3.83 -1.64 -16.26
N SER A 91 -4.96 -2.06 -16.84
CA SER A 91 -5.43 -3.46 -16.82
C SER A 91 -4.41 -4.48 -17.34
N SER A 92 -3.49 -4.09 -18.23
CA SER A 92 -2.41 -4.96 -18.72
C SER A 92 -1.33 -5.28 -17.68
N LEU A 93 -1.21 -4.46 -16.62
CA LEU A 93 -0.22 -4.64 -15.55
C LEU A 93 -0.84 -5.23 -14.27
N CYS A 94 -2.17 -5.21 -14.15
CA CYS A 94 -2.88 -5.77 -13.00
C CYS A 94 -3.19 -7.24 -13.26
N GLU A 95 -2.37 -8.14 -12.72
CA GLU A 95 -2.57 -9.59 -12.90
C GLU A 95 -3.73 -10.14 -12.06
N ARG A 96 -3.85 -9.71 -10.80
CA ARG A 96 -4.82 -10.25 -9.85
C ARG A 96 -5.28 -9.19 -8.85
N VAL A 97 -6.57 -9.24 -8.51
CA VAL A 97 -7.18 -8.43 -7.45
C VAL A 97 -7.52 -9.32 -6.27
N TYR A 98 -6.96 -9.01 -5.10
CA TYR A 98 -7.31 -9.64 -3.84
C TYR A 98 -8.37 -8.78 -3.14
N LEU A 99 -9.64 -9.20 -3.23
CA LEU A 99 -10.79 -8.46 -2.70
C LEU A 99 -11.32 -9.15 -1.43
N THR A 100 -11.38 -8.40 -0.34
CA THR A 100 -12.09 -8.81 0.87
C THR A 100 -13.42 -8.07 0.94
N GLU A 101 -14.53 -8.80 0.78
CA GLU A 101 -15.87 -8.26 0.98
C GLU A 101 -16.23 -8.32 2.47
N VAL A 102 -16.52 -7.16 3.07
CA VAL A 102 -16.91 -7.06 4.47
C VAL A 102 -18.41 -6.78 4.52
N SER A 103 -19.19 -7.74 5.00
CA SER A 103 -20.62 -7.55 5.21
C SER A 103 -20.84 -6.58 6.38
N PRO A 104 -21.75 -5.60 6.26
CA PRO A 104 -22.10 -4.75 7.38
C PRO A 104 -22.69 -5.60 8.51
N THR A 105 -22.24 -5.38 9.74
CA THR A 105 -22.87 -5.98 10.91
C THR A 105 -24.31 -5.48 10.97
N SER A 106 -25.30 -6.37 10.84
CA SER A 106 -26.67 -6.04 11.21
C SER A 106 -26.65 -5.49 12.64
N ALA A 107 -27.31 -4.36 12.88
CA ALA A 107 -27.35 -3.68 14.18
C ALA A 107 -27.54 -4.68 15.35
N PRO A 108 -26.98 -4.41 16.55
CA PRO A 108 -27.18 -5.28 17.69
C PRO A 108 -28.68 -5.47 17.94
N ALA A 109 -29.08 -6.73 18.11
CA ALA A 109 -30.44 -7.07 18.54
C ALA A 109 -30.84 -6.21 19.73
N GLU A 110 -32.04 -5.66 19.66
CA GLU A 110 -32.68 -4.80 20.64
C GLU A 110 -32.33 -5.22 22.07
N ALA A 111 -31.86 -4.26 22.88
CA ALA A 111 -31.70 -4.45 24.31
C ALA A 111 -33.05 -4.91 24.89
N GLN A 112 -33.12 -6.18 25.32
CA GLN A 112 -34.26 -6.66 26.07
C GLN A 112 -34.37 -5.83 27.36
N PRO A 113 -35.54 -5.24 27.67
CA PRO A 113 -35.69 -4.47 28.89
C PRO A 113 -35.46 -5.38 30.11
N LEU A 114 -34.64 -4.89 31.03
CA LEU A 114 -34.39 -5.49 32.33
C LEU A 114 -35.76 -5.67 33.03
N LYS A 115 -36.15 -6.92 33.29
CA LYS A 115 -37.30 -7.20 34.15
C LYS A 115 -36.88 -6.91 35.59
N GLU A 116 -37.58 -5.98 36.24
CA GLU A 116 -37.57 -5.79 37.70
C GLU A 116 -38.19 -6.99 38.42
#